data_AF-A0ABD0JP03-F1
#
_entry.id   AF-A0ABD0JP03-F1
#
_cell.length_a   1.000
_cell.length_b   1.000
_cell.length_c   1.000
_cell.angle_alpha   90.00
_cell.angle_beta   90.00
_cell.angle_gamma   90.00
#
_symmetry.space_group_name_H-M   'P 1'
#
loop_
_entity.id
_entity.type
_entity.pdbx_description
1 polymer ?
#
loop_
_entity_poly.entity_id
_entity_poly.type
_entity_poly.pdbx_seq_one_letter_code
_entity_poly.pdbx_strand_id
1 'polypeptide(L)' 'THWMYRVVDMLVRGQRDIWGSGLSTTPSWGLQDTEKMRQLDSPRILVTHLPFNYLPRQIKDKRTKIVHSYRNPKAVLVSY' A
#
# COMPACT_ATOMS: atom_id res chain seq x y z
N THR A 1 3.41 3.21 7.87
CA THR A 1 2.98 2.89 6.49
C THR A 1 4.10 2.37 5.60
N HIS A 2 5.20 3.12 5.43
CA HIS A 2 6.29 2.77 4.51
C HIS A 2 6.91 1.38 4.77
N TRP A 3 7.24 1.08 6.04
CA TRP A 3 7.86 -0.21 6.40
C TRP A 3 7.02 -1.43 6.00
N MET A 4 5.72 -1.43 6.34
CA MET A 4 4.82 -2.55 6.02
C MET A 4 4.70 -2.74 4.50
N TYR A 5 4.55 -1.64 3.74
CA TYR A 5 4.56 -1.68 2.29
C TYR A 5 5.81 -2.38 1.73
N ARG A 6 7.00 -2.03 2.26
CA ARG A 6 8.27 -2.65 1.84
C ARG A 6 8.31 -4.14 2.12
N VAL A 7 7.86 -4.57 3.30
CA VAL A 7 7.79 -6.00 3.64
C VAL A 7 6.88 -6.74 2.64
N VAL A 8 5.71 -6.20 2.33
CA VAL A 8 4.78 -6.84 1.38
C VAL A 8 5.36 -6.85 -0.05
N ASP A 9 6.00 -5.77 -0.48
CA ASP A 9 6.67 -5.70 -1.79
C ASP A 9 7.78 -6.74 -1.93
N MET A 10 8.62 -6.90 -0.89
CA MET A 10 9.64 -7.94 -0.82
C MET A 10 9.04 -9.36 -0.90
N LEU A 11 7.96 -9.61 -0.16
CA LEU A 11 7.28 -10.91 -0.16
C LEU A 11 6.65 -11.23 -1.51
N VAL A 12 6.04 -10.24 -2.17
CA VAL A 12 5.40 -10.42 -3.49
C VAL A 12 6.44 -10.63 -4.59
N ARG A 13 7.59 -9.94 -4.52
CA ARG A 13 8.68 -10.08 -5.48
C ARG A 13 9.57 -11.30 -5.23
N GLY A 14 9.55 -11.85 -4.01
CA GLY A 14 10.49 -12.90 -3.59
C GLY A 14 11.94 -12.40 -3.46
N GLN A 15 12.14 -11.10 -3.23
CA GLN A 15 13.45 -10.45 -3.16
C GLN A 15 13.56 -9.63 -1.88
N ARG A 16 14.78 -9.44 -1.39
CA ARG A 16 15.08 -8.66 -0.16
C ARG A 16 15.60 -7.25 -0.43
N ASP A 17 15.69 -6.87 -1.71
CA ASP A 17 16.37 -5.64 -2.11
C ASP A 17 15.48 -4.42 -1.84
N ILE A 18 15.99 -3.52 -1.01
CA ILE A 18 15.30 -2.30 -0.58
C ILE A 18 15.21 -1.29 -1.74
N TRP A 19 16.18 -1.35 -2.66
CA TRP A 19 16.40 -0.38 -3.74
C TRP A 19 16.05 -0.90 -5.14
N GLY A 20 15.63 -2.16 -5.28
CA GLY A 20 15.33 -2.80 -6.56
C GLY A 20 13.92 -2.53 -7.10
N SER A 21 13.03 -1.92 -6.31
CA SER A 21 11.67 -1.61 -6.74
C SER A 21 11.64 -0.32 -7.57
N GLY A 22 11.28 -0.39 -8.86
CA GLY A 22 11.13 0.78 -9.74
C GLY A 22 10.15 1.88 -9.27
N LEU A 23 9.45 1.69 -8.14
CA LEU A 23 8.80 2.78 -7.42
C LEU A 23 9.71 3.27 -6.27
N SER A 24 10.29 4.45 -6.46
CA SER A 24 11.03 5.19 -5.42
C SER A 24 10.14 5.59 -4.24
N THR A 25 8.82 5.67 -4.46
CA THR A 25 7.83 6.21 -3.51
C THR A 25 6.71 5.20 -3.25
N THR A 26 6.20 5.17 -2.01
CA THR A 26 5.04 4.35 -1.66
C THR A 26 3.79 4.80 -2.45
N PRO A 27 3.14 3.91 -3.23
CA PRO A 27 1.96 4.24 -4.02
C PRO A 27 0.74 4.40 -3.10
N SER A 28 0.56 5.61 -2.59
CA SER A 28 -0.62 5.99 -1.82
C SER A 28 -1.82 6.22 -2.75
N TRP A 29 -2.86 5.41 -2.54
CA TRP A 29 -4.16 5.51 -3.18
C TRP A 29 -4.79 6.86 -2.84
N GLY A 30 -4.74 7.81 -3.77
CA GLY A 30 -5.34 9.14 -3.66
C GLY A 30 -4.36 10.31 -3.68
N LEU A 31 -3.04 10.08 -3.58
CA LEU A 31 -2.02 11.13 -3.75
C LEU A 31 -1.24 10.99 -5.06
N GLN A 32 -1.64 10.05 -5.92
CA GLN A 32 -0.93 9.67 -7.13
C GLN A 32 -1.83 9.85 -8.35
N ASP A 33 -1.22 10.17 -9.49
CA ASP A 33 -1.95 10.31 -10.75
C ASP A 33 -2.69 9.01 -11.12
N THR A 34 -3.95 9.13 -11.48
CA THR A 34 -4.80 7.99 -11.85
C THR A 34 -4.27 7.22 -13.04
N GLU A 35 -3.66 7.93 -14.01
CA GLU A 35 -3.07 7.31 -15.20
C GLU A 35 -1.84 6.45 -14.85
N LYS A 36 -0.98 6.93 -13.95
CA LYS A 36 0.17 6.13 -13.47
C LYS A 36 -0.30 4.87 -12.76
N MET A 37 -1.40 4.94 -12.00
CA MET A 37 -1.99 3.79 -11.31
C MET A 37 -2.59 2.75 -12.26
N ARG A 38 -3.11 3.19 -13.42
CA ARG A 38 -3.65 2.29 -14.45
C ARG A 38 -2.54 1.49 -15.14
N GLN A 39 -1.37 2.08 -15.32
CA GLN A 39 -0.20 1.49 -15.95
C GLN A 39 0.52 0.44 -15.09
N LEU A 40 0.19 0.32 -13.79
CA LEU A 40 0.81 -0.67 -12.92
C LEU A 40 0.35 -2.10 -13.28
N ASP A 41 1.31 -3.01 -13.44
CA ASP A 41 1.02 -4.42 -13.66
C ASP A 41 0.50 -5.10 -12.38
N SER A 42 -0.25 -6.19 -12.57
CA SER A 42 -0.67 -7.05 -11.46
C SER A 42 0.44 -8.04 -11.10
N PRO A 43 0.66 -8.37 -9.81
CA PRO A 43 -0.09 -7.93 -8.62
C PRO A 43 0.27 -6.51 -8.14
N ARG A 44 -0.75 -5.67 -7.92
CA ARG A 44 -0.58 -4.29 -7.44
C ARG A 44 -0.59 -4.21 -5.93
N ILE A 45 0.37 -3.49 -5.37
CA ILE A 45 0.41 -3.17 -3.94
C ILE A 45 0.10 -1.68 -3.80
N LEU A 46 -1.03 -1.37 -3.18
CA LEU A 46 -1.52 -0.01 -2.98
C LEU A 46 -1.75 0.24 -1.49
N VAL A 47 -1.58 1.49 -1.08
CA VAL A 47 -1.64 1.89 0.32
C VAL A 47 -2.68 2.98 0.51
N THR A 48 -3.47 2.93 1.58
CA THR A 48 -4.44 3.99 1.90
C THR A 48 -4.57 4.17 3.40
N HIS A 49 -4.90 5.39 3.82
CA HIS A 49 -5.28 5.73 5.18
C HIS A 49 -6.80 5.87 5.35
N LEU A 50 -7.58 5.64 4.28
CA LEU A 50 -9.03 5.71 4.35
C LEU A 50 -9.59 4.57 5.23
N PRO A 51 -10.58 4.87 6.09
CA PRO A 51 -11.34 3.83 6.78
C PRO A 51 -12.00 2.88 5.78
N PHE A 52 -12.17 1.62 6.16
CA PHE A 52 -12.67 0.55 5.29
C PHE A 52 -13.99 0.87 4.58
N ASN A 53 -14.88 1.63 5.24
CA ASN A 53 -16.18 2.00 4.70
C ASN A 53 -16.12 3.01 3.54
N TYR A 54 -15.01 3.72 3.40
CA TYR A 54 -14.78 4.69 2.31
C TYR A 54 -14.02 4.07 1.13
N LEU A 55 -13.70 2.77 1.19
CA LEU A 55 -13.04 2.07 0.11
C LEU A 55 -14.03 1.73 -1.02
N PRO A 56 -13.59 1.74 -2.30
CA PRO A 56 -14.42 1.33 -3.42
C PRO A 56 -15.02 -0.07 -3.23
N ARG A 57 -16.30 -0.23 -3.58
CA ARG A 57 -17.01 -1.53 -3.52
C ARG A 57 -16.27 -2.64 -4.29
N GLN A 58 -15.62 -2.26 -5.39
CA GLN A 58 -14.81 -3.15 -6.23
C GLN A 58 -13.72 -3.92 -5.44
N ILE A 59 -13.21 -3.39 -4.33
CA ILE A 59 -12.23 -4.08 -3.48
C ILE A 59 -12.85 -5.32 -2.80
N LYS A 60 -14.12 -5.21 -2.39
CA LYS A 60 -14.90 -6.32 -1.83
C LYS A 60 -15.25 -7.32 -2.93
N ASP A 61 -15.74 -6.82 -4.07
CA ASP A 61 -16.22 -7.65 -5.18
C ASP A 61 -15.08 -8.48 -5.81
N LYS A 62 -13.90 -7.88 -6.00
CA LYS A 62 -12.73 -8.53 -6.60
C LYS A 62 -11.89 -9.36 -5.62
N ARG A 63 -12.38 -9.60 -4.39
CA ARG A 63 -11.69 -10.37 -3.34
C ARG A 63 -10.24 -9.92 -3.11
N THR A 64 -10.01 -8.60 -3.12
CA THR A 64 -8.67 -8.03 -2.88
C THR A 64 -8.22 -8.33 -1.45
N LYS A 65 -6.95 -8.71 -1.28
CA LYS A 65 -6.35 -8.94 0.04
C LYS A 65 -6.03 -7.60 0.70
N ILE A 66 -6.42 -7.44 1.97
CA ILE A 66 -6.20 -6.20 2.74
C ILE A 66 -5.27 -6.50 3.91
N VAL A 67 -4.17 -5.75 4.00
CA VAL A 67 -3.26 -5.80 5.14
C VAL A 67 -3.44 -4.54 5.96
N HIS A 68 -4.04 -4.67 7.14
CA HIS A 68 -4.25 -3.57 8.07
C HIS A 68 -3.09 -3.49 9.07
N SER A 69 -2.40 -2.35 9.11
CA SER A 69 -1.32 -2.09 10.06
C SER A 69 -1.80 -1.07 11.08
N TYR A 70 -1.89 -1.49 12.34
CA TYR A 70 -2.18 -0.62 13.47
C TYR A 70 -0.97 -0.55 14.41
N ARG A 71 -0.84 0.56 15.13
CA ARG A 71 0.22 0.80 16.12
C ARG A 71 -0.40 1.47 17.34
N ASN A 72 0.24 1.36 18.51
CA ASN A 72 -0.18 2.07 19.71
C ASN A 72 -0.40 3.57 19.40
N PRO A 73 -1.59 4.14 19.68
CA PRO A 73 -1.93 5.52 19.32
C PRO A 73 -1.02 6.56 19.96
N LYS A 74 -0.51 6.30 21.17
CA LYS A 74 0.48 7.18 21.83
C LYS A 74 1.78 7.24 21.05
N ALA A 75 2.21 6.11 20.47
CA ALA A 75 3.40 6.04 19.64
C ALA A 75 3.18 6.62 18.24
N VAL A 76 1.95 6.52 17.70
CA VAL A 76 1.58 7.15 16.43
C VAL A 76 1.65 8.66 16.54
N LEU A 77 1.13 9.24 17.63
CA LEU A 77 1.13 10.69 17.85
C LEU A 77 2.55 11.30 17.83
N VAL A 78 3.54 10.61 18.41
CA VAL A 78 4.95 11.09 18.44
C VAL A 78 5.66 10.91 17.09
N SER A 79 5.15 10.05 16.22
CA SER A 79 5.78 9.73 14.92
C SER A 79 5.17 10.48 13.73
N TYR A 80 4.14 11.30 13.94
CA TYR A 80 3.49 12.11 12.90
C TYR A 80 4.36 13.33 12.56
#